data_AF-A0A2S1WQ06-F1
#
_entry.id   AF-A0A2S1WQ06-F1
#
_cell.length_a   1.000
_cell.length_b   1.000
_cell.length_c   1.000
_cell.angle_alpha   90.00
_cell.angle_beta   90.00
_cell.angle_gamma   90.00
#
_symmetry.space_group_name_H-M   'P 1'
#
loop_
_entity.id
_entity.type
_entity.pdbx_description
1 polymer ?
#
loop_
_entity_poly.entity_id
_entity_poly.type
_entity_poly.pdbx_seq_one_letter_code
_entity_poly.pdbx_strand_id
1 'polypeptide(L)'
;TLFLDSQIAIPNPELDKPALTSKGGALKMNESPHVVTVAGDGFTAEFDPKTGSLARLNYGGKEILSEGIALNAFRCPVNNDVW
;
A
#
# COMPACT_ATOMS: atom_id res chain seq x y z
N THR A 1 -29.10 37.58 7.76
CA THR A 1 -28.17 36.92 8.70
C THR A 1 -27.17 36.14 7.88
N LEU A 2 -25.92 36.59 7.85
CA LEU A 2 -24.86 35.97 7.07
C LEU A 2 -24.56 34.58 7.63
N PHE A 3 -24.58 33.56 6.76
CA PHE A 3 -23.89 32.30 7.02
C PHE A 3 -22.39 32.59 6.92
N LEU A 4 -21.82 33.11 8.00
CA LEU A 4 -20.38 33.32 8.12
C LEU A 4 -19.78 31.99 8.63
N ASP A 5 -19.03 31.32 7.76
CA ASP A 5 -18.12 30.19 8.04
C ASP A 5 -18.72 28.86 8.55
N SER A 6 -19.69 28.28 7.84
CA SER A 6 -20.09 26.88 8.07
C SER A 6 -19.59 25.93 6.98
N GLN A 7 -19.22 24.71 7.39
CA GLN A 7 -19.01 23.59 6.49
C GLN A 7 -20.22 22.65 6.56
N ILE A 8 -20.69 22.20 5.39
CA ILE A 8 -21.69 21.14 5.26
C ILE A 8 -20.95 19.85 4.94
N ALA A 9 -21.33 18.76 5.60
CA ALA A 9 -20.78 17.44 5.30
C ALA A 9 -21.09 17.07 3.84
N ILE A 10 -20.05 16.80 3.06
CA ILE A 10 -20.19 16.23 1.72
C ILE A 10 -20.40 14.73 1.91
N PRO A 11 -21.45 14.13 1.31
CA PRO A 11 -21.58 12.67 1.29
C PRO A 11 -20.26 12.06 0.82
N ASN A 12 -19.77 11.04 1.51
CA ASN A 12 -18.61 10.29 1.07
C ASN A 12 -19.10 9.22 0.10
N PRO A 13 -19.09 9.44 -1.23
CA PRO A 13 -19.55 8.44 -2.17
C PRO A 13 -18.64 7.22 -2.05
N GLU A 14 -19.22 6.03 -2.09
CA GLU A 14 -18.44 4.85 -2.42
C GLU A 14 -17.94 5.03 -3.85
N LEU A 15 -16.62 5.12 -4.01
CA LEU A 15 -16.03 5.04 -5.34
C LEU A 15 -16.17 3.61 -5.84
N ASP A 16 -16.51 3.47 -7.12
CA ASP A 16 -16.40 2.19 -7.79
C ASP A 16 -15.00 1.64 -7.59
N LYS A 17 -14.90 0.37 -7.19
CA LYS A 17 -13.61 -0.29 -7.04
C LYS A 17 -12.88 -0.19 -8.38
N PRO A 18 -11.61 0.25 -8.40
CA PRO A 18 -10.86 0.33 -9.64
C PRO A 18 -10.84 -1.05 -10.30
N ALA A 19 -11.08 -1.07 -11.61
CA ALA A 19 -10.96 -2.29 -12.38
C ALA A 19 -9.52 -2.81 -12.28
N LEU A 20 -9.37 -4.10 -11.96
CA LEU A 20 -8.05 -4.74 -11.98
C LEU A 20 -7.49 -4.66 -13.40
N THR A 21 -6.32 -4.05 -13.55
CA THR A 21 -5.64 -3.95 -14.85
C THR A 21 -5.00 -5.29 -15.27
N SER A 22 -4.78 -6.19 -14.31
CA SER A 22 -4.36 -7.57 -14.54
C SER A 22 -5.58 -8.49 -14.42
N LYS A 23 -5.80 -9.34 -15.44
CA LYS A 23 -6.91 -10.31 -15.45
C LYS A 23 -6.67 -11.53 -14.54
N GLY A 24 -5.52 -11.57 -13.87
CA GLY A 24 -5.05 -12.76 -13.17
C GLY A 24 -4.57 -13.83 -14.15
N GLY A 25 -3.66 -14.68 -13.68
CA GLY A 25 -3.00 -15.72 -14.47
C GLY A 25 -2.25 -16.67 -13.56
N ALA A 26 -1.59 -17.68 -14.14
CA ALA A 26 -0.77 -18.60 -13.36
C ALA A 26 0.36 -17.83 -12.66
N LEU A 27 0.45 -17.98 -11.34
CA LEU A 27 1.52 -17.38 -10.56
C LEU A 27 2.77 -18.25 -10.64
N LYS A 28 3.93 -17.60 -10.74
CA LYS A 28 5.23 -18.23 -10.55
C LYS A 28 5.77 -17.80 -9.19
N MET A 29 6.15 -18.80 -8.39
CA MET A 29 6.75 -18.57 -7.09
C MET A 29 8.17 -19.15 -7.09
N ASN A 30 9.12 -18.36 -6.59
CA ASN A 30 10.46 -18.82 -6.28
C ASN A 30 10.75 -18.52 -4.81
N GLU A 31 11.15 -19.53 -4.06
CA GLU A 31 11.40 -19.42 -2.63
C GLU A 31 12.86 -19.71 -2.34
N SER A 32 13.47 -18.84 -1.56
CA SER A 32 14.81 -19.02 -1.02
C SER A 32 14.85 -18.59 0.44
N PRO A 33 15.90 -18.94 1.20
CA PRO A 33 16.04 -18.50 2.59
C PRO A 33 16.12 -16.97 2.79
N HIS A 34 16.28 -16.19 1.71
CA HIS A 34 16.50 -14.75 1.76
C HIS A 34 15.39 -13.93 1.09
N VAL A 35 14.64 -14.52 0.17
CA VAL A 35 13.57 -13.85 -0.57
C VAL A 35 12.56 -14.87 -1.09
N VAL A 36 11.29 -14.50 -1.03
CA VAL A 36 10.19 -15.17 -1.73
C VAL A 36 9.71 -14.25 -2.84
N THR A 37 9.87 -14.66 -4.10
CA THR A 37 9.40 -13.91 -5.26
C THR A 37 8.09 -14.51 -5.76
N VAL A 38 7.06 -13.67 -5.93
CA VAL A 38 5.79 -14.02 -6.56
C VAL A 38 5.62 -13.15 -7.81
N ALA A 39 5.51 -13.78 -8.96
CA ALA A 39 5.34 -13.10 -10.24
C ALA A 39 4.06 -13.54 -10.94
N GLY A 40 3.39 -12.58 -11.57
CA GLY A 40 2.22 -12.81 -12.42
C GLY A 40 2.17 -11.79 -13.54
N ASP A 41 1.05 -11.75 -14.26
CA ASP A 41 0.91 -10.87 -15.43
C ASP A 41 0.94 -9.40 -15.01
N GLY A 42 2.05 -8.74 -15.36
CA GLY A 42 2.27 -7.32 -15.13
C GLY A 42 2.76 -6.97 -13.72
N PHE A 43 3.13 -7.94 -12.88
CA PHE A 43 3.71 -7.64 -11.57
C PHE A 43 4.75 -8.66 -11.08
N THR A 44 5.65 -8.18 -10.24
CA THR A 44 6.56 -9.00 -9.43
C THR A 44 6.60 -8.43 -8.03
N ALA A 45 6.31 -9.26 -7.04
CA ALA A 45 6.40 -8.95 -5.62
C ALA A 45 7.50 -9.79 -4.98
N GLU A 46 8.28 -9.18 -4.10
CA GLU A 46 9.30 -9.87 -3.33
C GLU A 46 9.05 -9.67 -1.84
N PHE A 47 9.08 -10.77 -1.10
CA PHE A 47 8.88 -10.81 0.34
C PHE A 47 10.16 -11.23 1.05
N ASP A 48 10.45 -10.58 2.17
CA ASP A 48 11.49 -11.03 3.09
C ASP A 48 10.90 -12.09 4.04
N PRO A 49 11.33 -13.36 3.97
CA PRO A 49 10.79 -14.42 4.81
C PRO A 49 11.14 -14.27 6.29
N LYS A 50 12.14 -13.45 6.66
CA LYS A 50 12.51 -13.21 8.06
C LYS A 50 11.57 -12.24 8.75
N THR A 51 11.17 -11.19 8.05
CA THR A 51 10.34 -10.11 8.59
C THR A 51 8.87 -10.23 8.19
N GLY A 52 8.57 -10.98 7.13
CA GLY A 52 7.25 -11.06 6.51
C GLY A 52 6.88 -9.83 5.67
N SER A 53 7.81 -8.87 5.51
CA SER A 53 7.55 -7.62 4.81
C SER A 53 7.51 -7.83 3.29
N LEU A 54 6.60 -7.12 2.61
CA LEU A 54 6.70 -6.86 1.19
C LEU A 54 7.93 -5.96 0.97
N ALA A 55 9.01 -6.56 0.51
CA ALA A 55 10.33 -5.94 0.37
C ALA A 55 10.46 -5.12 -0.92
N ARG A 56 9.86 -5.60 -2.02
CA ARG A 56 9.83 -4.90 -3.31
C ARG A 56 8.53 -5.17 -4.07
N LEU A 57 8.09 -4.21 -4.86
CA LEU A 57 6.94 -4.34 -5.75
C LEU A 57 7.21 -3.63 -7.08
N ASN A 58 7.22 -4.40 -8.16
CA ASN A 58 7.15 -3.90 -9.52
C ASN A 58 5.75 -4.17 -10.08
N TYR A 59 5.09 -3.16 -10.63
CA TYR A 59 3.74 -3.25 -11.17
C TYR A 59 3.63 -2.42 -12.45
N GLY A 60 3.11 -3.00 -13.53
CA GLY A 60 2.98 -2.32 -14.84
C GLY A 60 4.31 -1.81 -15.40
N GLY A 61 5.43 -2.48 -15.07
CA GLY A 61 6.78 -2.06 -15.47
C GLY A 61 7.37 -0.89 -14.65
N LYS A 62 6.69 -0.45 -13.59
CA LYS A 62 7.18 0.58 -12.67
C LYS A 62 7.51 -0.01 -11.30
N GLU A 63 8.63 0.41 -10.73
CA GLU A 63 8.94 0.14 -9.33
C GLU A 63 8.05 1.01 -8.45
N ILE A 64 7.15 0.36 -7.72
CA ILE A 64 6.23 1.00 -6.78
C ILE A 64 6.82 1.03 -5.38
N LEU A 65 7.53 -0.04 -5.00
CA LEU A 65 8.25 -0.17 -3.75
C LEU A 65 9.66 -0.69 -4.03
N SER A 66 10.66 0.12 -3.70
CA SER A 66 12.08 -0.22 -3.78
C SER A 66 12.63 -0.79 -2.47
N GLU A 67 11.90 -0.59 -1.37
CA GLU A 67 12.25 -1.03 -0.03
C GLU A 67 11.03 -1.52 0.75
N GLY A 68 11.29 -2.25 1.84
CA GLY A 68 10.26 -2.88 2.63
C GLY A 68 9.31 -1.90 3.29
N ILE A 69 8.00 -2.19 3.22
CA ILE A 69 7.01 -1.43 3.97
C ILE A 69 7.14 -1.72 5.47
N ALA A 70 7.13 -0.66 6.27
CA ALA A 70 7.14 -0.74 7.73
C ALA A 70 5.93 0.01 8.28
N LEU A 71 5.32 -0.54 9.33
CA LEU A 71 4.29 0.16 10.08
C LEU A 71 4.93 1.35 10.80
N ASN A 72 4.54 2.56 10.41
CA ASN A 72 4.85 3.76 11.17
C ASN A 72 3.64 4.20 11.98
N ALA A 73 3.64 3.85 13.26
CA ALA A 73 2.62 4.29 14.23
C ALA A 73 3.01 5.59 14.95
N PHE A 74 4.13 6.21 14.57
CA PHE A 74 4.62 7.41 15.21
C PHE A 74 4.12 8.68 14.52
N ARG A 75 3.83 9.69 15.32
CA ARG A 75 3.70 11.08 14.89
C ARG A 75 4.52 11.96 15.81
N CYS A 76 4.96 13.12 15.32
CA CYS A 76 5.66 14.09 16.15
C CYS A 76 4.78 14.50 17.35
N PRO A 77 5.31 14.51 18.59
CA PRO A 77 4.55 14.88 19.77
C PRO A 77 4.18 16.36 19.74
N VAL A 78 2.97 16.66 20.22
CA VAL A 78 2.44 18.01 20.46
C VAL A 78 2.17 18.18 21.96
N ASN A 79 1.89 19.41 22.43
CA ASN A 79 1.71 19.69 23.86
C ASN A 79 0.67 18.79 24.55
N ASN A 80 -0.41 18.43 23.84
CA ASN A 80 -1.48 17.57 24.35
C ASN A 80 -1.10 16.07 24.47
N ASP A 81 0.12 15.67 24.10
CA ASP A 81 0.61 14.30 24.24
C ASP A 81 1.36 14.02 25.55
N VAL A 82 1.72 15.08 26.28
CA VAL A 82 2.63 15.03 27.44
C VAL A 82 1.95 15.54 28.72
N TRP A 83 0.62 15.51 28.77
CA TRP A 83 -0.13 15.88 29.98
C TRP A 83 -0.07 14.75 31.02
#